data_AF-E3BHD1-F1
#
_entry.id   AF-E3BHD1-F1
#
_cell.length_a   1.000
_cell.length_b   1.000
_cell.length_c   1.000
_cell.angle_alpha   90.00
_cell.angle_beta   90.00
_cell.angle_gamma   90.00
#
_symmetry.space_group_name_H-M   'P 1'
#
loop_
_entity.id
_entity.type
_entity.pdbx_description
1 polymer ?
#
loop_
_entity_poly.entity_id
_entity_poly.type
_entity_poly.pdbx_seq_one_letter_code
_entity_poly.pdbx_strand_id
1 'polypeptide(L)'
;MLRVVLYLLALLVCPQGFAKAFIHPGILLDKSQLDYVKHKINANKEPWLSRYLVMKNHALAALDHQPNAKWEGLNCGGPDGAGKHDRCRHEINDARAAYTQALLWYYSEDTRYAENAIQILNAWSDDFTGQHGGYNQALQAAWALAVWTRAAEIIRYSYPWPNRQVVQFENMIRDRYLADIDEYNTDCYFGNWQAVITEAKISAAVFLEDSELFESAIIRYQTYFPLYFYLEKDGQLPFALNKCQYAAKQARLKTYWNIQSKYTPLVSGHTQETCRDLEHTAYGIAGYVNTAQTAHIQQRDLFVQSQERFITALEFQASLDQPDSQLDLVCGKSVERKGGLTGTLLIAYEHYTKDHNIAMPNVKFWMDHNIELRPEGYFHYLWESLTHQR
;
A
#
# COMPACT_ATOMS: atom_id res chain seq x y z
N MET A 1 -31.21 -5.60 -70.50
CA MET A 1 -31.85 -5.47 -69.17
C MET A 1 -30.81 -5.78 -68.11
N LEU A 2 -30.84 -5.00 -67.02
CA LEU A 2 -29.81 -4.75 -65.99
C LEU A 2 -29.05 -5.98 -65.46
N ARG A 3 -27.70 -5.88 -65.39
CA ARG A 3 -26.85 -6.66 -64.48
C ARG A 3 -26.76 -5.92 -63.14
N VAL A 4 -27.30 -6.52 -62.08
CA VAL A 4 -27.23 -5.99 -60.71
C VAL A 4 -25.86 -6.37 -60.13
N VAL A 5 -25.06 -5.36 -59.78
CA VAL A 5 -23.81 -5.51 -59.01
C VAL A 5 -24.18 -5.42 -57.53
N LEU A 6 -24.01 -6.51 -56.79
CA LEU A 6 -24.12 -6.53 -55.33
C LEU A 6 -22.81 -6.02 -54.72
N TYR A 7 -22.85 -4.83 -54.12
CA TYR A 7 -21.78 -4.35 -53.25
C TYR A 7 -21.95 -4.94 -51.85
N LEU A 8 -21.03 -5.82 -51.45
CA LEU A 8 -20.86 -6.25 -50.06
C LEU A 8 -20.19 -5.12 -49.27
N LEU A 9 -20.97 -4.36 -48.49
CA LEU A 9 -20.42 -3.50 -47.44
C LEU A 9 -19.92 -4.39 -46.29
N ALA A 10 -18.62 -4.54 -46.18
CA ALA A 10 -18.00 -5.05 -44.96
C ALA A 10 -18.13 -3.97 -43.87
N LEU A 11 -19.06 -4.16 -42.94
CA LEU A 11 -19.10 -3.39 -41.70
C LEU A 11 -17.86 -3.75 -40.87
N LEU A 12 -16.87 -2.87 -40.89
CA LEU A 12 -15.81 -2.82 -39.90
C LEU A 12 -16.44 -2.50 -38.54
N VAL A 13 -16.91 -3.53 -37.83
CA VAL A 13 -17.23 -3.43 -36.41
C VAL A 13 -15.89 -3.37 -35.69
N CYS A 14 -15.38 -2.16 -35.48
CA CYS A 14 -14.32 -1.92 -34.53
C CYS A 14 -14.91 -2.24 -33.15
N PRO A 15 -14.39 -3.23 -32.38
CA PRO A 15 -14.84 -3.41 -31.01
C PRO A 15 -14.40 -2.16 -30.24
N GLN A 16 -15.36 -1.25 -30.00
CA GLN A 16 -15.21 -0.27 -28.94
C GLN A 16 -15.22 -1.07 -27.64
N GLY A 17 -14.04 -1.48 -27.18
CA GLY A 17 -13.87 -1.88 -25.80
C GLY A 17 -14.23 -0.67 -24.96
N PHE A 18 -15.43 -0.66 -24.36
CA PHE A 18 -15.72 0.26 -23.29
C PHE A 18 -14.68 -0.03 -22.20
N ALA A 19 -13.74 0.90 -22.03
CA ALA A 19 -12.89 0.89 -20.85
C ALA A 19 -13.82 0.85 -19.64
N LYS A 20 -13.69 -0.17 -18.81
CA LYS A 20 -14.53 -0.34 -17.64
C LYS A 20 -14.22 0.82 -16.69
N ALA A 21 -15.24 1.59 -16.32
CA ALA A 21 -15.10 2.66 -15.34
C ALA A 21 -14.60 2.09 -14.01
N PHE A 22 -13.77 2.86 -13.30
CA PHE A 22 -13.29 2.48 -11.98
C PHE A 22 -14.45 2.49 -10.96
N ILE A 23 -14.32 1.64 -9.94
CA ILE A 23 -15.26 1.55 -8.81
C ILE A 23 -14.80 2.56 -7.75
N HIS A 24 -15.76 3.35 -7.25
CA HIS A 24 -15.51 4.49 -6.36
C HIS A 24 -16.49 4.55 -5.17
N PRO A 25 -16.02 4.85 -3.94
CA PRO A 25 -14.63 4.69 -3.50
C PRO A 25 -14.11 3.29 -3.85
N GLY A 26 -12.84 3.17 -4.23
CA GLY A 26 -12.25 1.87 -4.53
C GLY A 26 -10.73 1.80 -4.43
N ILE A 27 -10.15 2.60 -3.55
CA ILE A 27 -8.74 2.54 -3.16
C ILE A 27 -8.67 1.99 -1.75
N LEU A 28 -8.14 0.76 -1.59
CA LEU A 28 -8.07 -0.04 -0.36
C LEU A 28 -9.42 -0.40 0.29
N LEU A 29 -10.40 0.50 0.22
CA LEU A 29 -11.75 0.37 0.76
C LEU A 29 -12.77 0.75 -0.32
N ASP A 30 -13.81 -0.06 -0.43
CA ASP A 30 -15.01 0.29 -1.18
C ASP A 30 -16.14 0.81 -0.28
N LYS A 31 -17.20 1.32 -0.92
CA LYS A 31 -18.39 1.82 -0.21
C LYS A 31 -19.00 0.76 0.72
N SER A 32 -19.06 -0.49 0.31
CA SER A 32 -19.69 -1.56 1.09
C SER A 32 -18.90 -1.89 2.36
N GLN A 33 -17.57 -1.88 2.27
CA GLN A 33 -16.68 -2.06 3.41
C GLN A 33 -16.81 -0.89 4.40
N LEU A 34 -16.86 0.34 3.89
CA LEU A 34 -17.07 1.53 4.72
C LEU A 34 -18.44 1.50 5.42
N ASP A 35 -19.51 1.17 4.70
CA ASP A 35 -20.87 1.04 5.24
C ASP A 35 -20.95 -0.07 6.31
N TYR A 36 -20.26 -1.19 6.08
CA TYR A 36 -20.21 -2.31 7.04
C TYR A 36 -19.64 -1.85 8.39
N VAL A 37 -18.47 -1.20 8.37
CA VAL A 37 -17.82 -0.70 9.59
C VAL A 37 -18.69 0.37 10.27
N LYS A 38 -19.25 1.31 9.49
CA LYS A 38 -20.18 2.32 10.02
C LYS A 38 -21.37 1.69 10.75
N HIS A 39 -21.98 0.67 10.15
CA HIS A 39 -23.09 -0.05 10.77
C HIS A 39 -22.69 -0.73 12.08
N LYS A 40 -21.50 -1.36 12.14
CA LYS A 40 -20.98 -1.99 13.36
C LYS A 40 -20.73 -0.97 14.48
N ILE A 41 -20.15 0.18 14.15
CA ILE A 41 -19.92 1.28 15.09
C ILE A 41 -21.26 1.79 15.64
N ASN A 42 -22.22 2.10 14.77
CA ASN A 42 -23.55 2.59 15.17
C ASN A 42 -24.34 1.58 16.02
N ALA A 43 -24.09 0.28 15.81
CA ALA A 43 -24.67 -0.80 16.59
C ALA A 43 -23.87 -1.16 17.86
N ASN A 44 -22.85 -0.37 18.22
CA ASN A 44 -21.95 -0.59 19.35
C ASN A 44 -21.35 -2.01 19.37
N LYS A 45 -20.94 -2.53 18.21
CA LYS A 45 -20.36 -3.88 18.10
C LYS A 45 -18.86 -3.85 18.27
N GLU A 46 -18.36 -4.76 19.11
CA GLU A 46 -16.94 -5.02 19.25
C GLU A 46 -16.42 -5.98 18.15
N PRO A 47 -15.16 -5.82 17.70
CA PRO A 47 -14.17 -4.83 18.18
C PRO A 47 -14.29 -3.43 17.54
N TRP A 48 -15.17 -3.25 16.54
CA TRP A 48 -15.25 -2.01 15.75
C TRP A 48 -15.45 -0.75 16.60
N LEU A 49 -16.29 -0.79 17.64
CA LEU A 49 -16.49 0.35 18.53
C LEU A 49 -15.19 0.75 19.24
N SER A 50 -14.51 -0.20 19.89
CA SER A 50 -13.24 0.07 20.58
C SER A 50 -12.17 0.61 19.62
N ARG A 51 -12.06 0.05 18.41
CA ARG A 51 -11.11 0.50 17.38
C ARG A 51 -11.43 1.91 16.86
N TYR A 52 -12.70 2.21 16.65
CA TYR A 52 -13.15 3.54 16.27
C TYR A 52 -12.83 4.58 17.35
N LEU A 53 -13.02 4.24 18.64
CA LEU A 53 -12.68 5.13 19.75
C LEU A 53 -11.17 5.36 19.86
N VAL A 54 -10.34 4.35 19.58
CA VAL A 54 -8.89 4.52 19.49
C VAL A 54 -8.55 5.52 18.38
N MET A 55 -9.11 5.35 17.18
CA MET A 55 -8.91 6.28 16.07
C MET A 55 -9.35 7.70 16.42
N LYS A 56 -10.56 7.86 16.97
CA LYS A 56 -11.15 9.16 17.32
C LYS A 56 -10.33 9.93 18.36
N ASN A 57 -9.68 9.22 19.28
CA ASN A 57 -8.84 9.81 20.32
C ASN A 57 -7.37 9.97 19.90
N HIS A 58 -7.00 9.56 18.70
CA HIS A 58 -5.63 9.65 18.21
C HIS A 58 -5.27 11.09 17.79
N ALA A 59 -4.00 11.48 17.89
CA ALA A 59 -3.56 12.84 17.52
C ALA A 59 -3.86 13.21 16.05
N LEU A 60 -3.91 12.22 15.15
CA LEU A 60 -4.29 12.41 13.74
C LEU A 60 -5.77 12.79 13.54
N ALA A 61 -6.62 12.55 14.55
CA ALA A 61 -8.04 12.87 14.57
C ALA A 61 -8.33 14.26 15.19
N ALA A 62 -7.29 15.01 15.56
CA ALA A 62 -7.44 16.31 16.20
C ALA A 62 -8.24 17.26 15.28
N LEU A 63 -9.32 17.84 15.81
CA LEU A 63 -10.16 18.76 15.02
C LEU A 63 -9.49 20.11 14.76
N ASP A 64 -8.46 20.44 15.52
CA ASP A 64 -7.63 21.64 15.37
C ASP A 64 -6.30 21.37 14.62
N HIS A 65 -6.18 20.21 13.94
CA HIS A 65 -5.01 19.86 13.13
C HIS A 65 -4.67 20.99 12.13
N GLN A 66 -3.40 21.41 12.11
CA GLN A 66 -2.91 22.42 11.18
C GLN A 66 -1.99 21.79 10.14
N PRO A 67 -2.33 21.82 8.84
CA PRO A 67 -1.46 21.30 7.79
C PRO A 67 -0.12 22.05 7.73
N ASN A 68 0.96 21.32 7.50
CA ASN A 68 2.31 21.86 7.36
C ASN A 68 2.84 21.63 5.94
N ALA A 69 2.22 22.32 4.98
CA ALA A 69 2.38 22.07 3.54
C ALA A 69 3.38 23.01 2.82
N LYS A 70 3.83 24.09 3.46
CA LYS A 70 4.63 25.16 2.81
C LYS A 70 6.09 24.75 2.62
N TRP A 71 6.36 24.02 1.54
CA TRP A 71 7.71 23.56 1.21
C TRP A 71 8.06 23.78 -0.26
N GLU A 72 9.25 24.31 -0.51
CA GLU A 72 9.84 24.46 -1.85
C GLU A 72 10.62 23.21 -2.29
N GLY A 73 10.58 22.14 -1.48
CA GLY A 73 11.23 20.87 -1.75
C GLY A 73 11.33 19.96 -0.52
N LEU A 74 11.22 18.66 -0.75
CA LEU A 74 11.24 17.59 0.25
C LEU A 74 12.47 16.70 0.03
N ASN A 75 13.64 17.11 0.53
CA ASN A 75 14.85 16.31 0.41
C ASN A 75 14.89 15.24 1.52
N CYS A 76 14.68 13.98 1.13
CA CYS A 76 14.56 12.83 2.02
C CYS A 76 15.75 11.88 1.77
N GLY A 77 16.70 11.80 2.71
CA GLY A 77 17.80 10.82 2.62
C GLY A 77 19.02 11.08 3.51
N GLY A 78 19.39 10.07 4.29
CA GLY A 78 20.54 9.90 5.19
C GLY A 78 20.34 8.61 6.01
N PRO A 79 21.38 7.94 6.55
CA PRO A 79 21.27 6.56 7.09
C PRO A 79 20.18 6.34 8.15
N ASP A 80 19.78 7.38 8.88
CA ASP A 80 18.74 7.30 9.92
C ASP A 80 17.80 8.53 9.90
N GLY A 81 17.57 9.15 8.75
CA GLY A 81 16.85 10.44 8.71
C GLY A 81 17.62 11.56 9.42
N ALA A 82 18.95 11.42 9.55
CA ALA A 82 19.85 12.39 10.15
C ALA A 82 20.05 13.61 9.23
N GLY A 83 19.00 14.41 9.11
CA GLY A 83 18.99 15.75 8.53
C GLY A 83 18.00 16.59 9.32
N LYS A 84 18.35 17.83 9.66
CA LYS A 84 17.56 18.77 10.47
C LYS A 84 16.30 19.29 9.75
N HIS A 85 15.67 18.48 8.90
CA HIS A 85 14.58 18.85 8.03
C HIS A 85 13.45 17.82 8.18
N ASP A 86 12.61 18.02 9.20
CA ASP A 86 11.40 17.22 9.50
C ASP A 86 10.31 17.27 8.39
N ARG A 87 10.62 17.78 7.19
CA ARG A 87 9.65 18.06 6.11
C ARG A 87 8.94 16.81 5.60
N CYS A 88 9.70 15.77 5.26
CA CYS A 88 9.15 14.49 4.79
C CYS A 88 8.32 13.80 5.89
N ARG A 89 8.64 14.07 7.17
CA ARG A 89 7.86 13.61 8.32
C ARG A 89 6.56 14.40 8.46
N HIS A 90 6.56 15.70 8.21
CA HIS A 90 5.33 16.51 8.19
C HIS A 90 4.39 16.06 7.08
N GLU A 91 4.92 15.83 5.87
CA GLU A 91 4.16 15.30 4.74
C GLU A 91 3.43 14.00 5.09
N ILE A 92 4.17 12.96 5.50
CA ILE A 92 3.54 11.67 5.75
C ILE A 92 2.56 11.74 6.93
N ASN A 93 2.82 12.58 7.94
CA ASN A 93 1.90 12.75 9.06
C ASN A 93 0.61 13.48 8.64
N ASP A 94 0.70 14.48 7.77
CA ASP A 94 -0.48 15.14 7.22
C ASP A 94 -1.26 14.20 6.30
N ALA A 95 -0.59 13.36 5.50
CA ALA A 95 -1.26 12.32 4.71
C ALA A 95 -2.05 11.35 5.59
N ARG A 96 -1.41 10.89 6.68
CA ARG A 96 -2.06 10.04 7.69
C ARG A 96 -3.21 10.75 8.40
N ALA A 97 -3.09 12.05 8.68
CA ALA A 97 -4.15 12.85 9.28
C ALA A 97 -5.33 12.98 8.32
N ALA A 98 -5.10 13.32 7.06
CA ALA A 98 -6.14 13.39 6.04
C ALA A 98 -6.91 12.06 5.91
N TYR A 99 -6.21 10.92 5.87
CA TYR A 99 -6.88 9.61 5.79
C TYR A 99 -7.69 9.29 7.06
N THR A 100 -7.13 9.58 8.23
CA THR A 100 -7.82 9.40 9.51
C THR A 100 -9.09 10.26 9.59
N GLN A 101 -9.00 11.53 9.20
CA GLN A 101 -10.13 12.46 9.18
C GLN A 101 -11.18 12.02 8.15
N ALA A 102 -10.79 11.54 6.97
CA ALA A 102 -11.73 11.02 5.97
C ALA A 102 -12.51 9.79 6.48
N LEU A 103 -11.86 8.86 7.19
CA LEU A 103 -12.53 7.72 7.82
C LEU A 103 -13.49 8.18 8.93
N LEU A 104 -13.04 9.08 9.80
CA LEU A 104 -13.87 9.62 10.88
C LEU A 104 -15.08 10.38 10.35
N TRP A 105 -14.93 11.15 9.28
CA TRP A 105 -16.03 11.75 8.55
C TRP A 105 -17.05 10.68 8.15
N TYR A 106 -16.61 9.65 7.42
CA TYR A 106 -17.52 8.65 6.88
C TYR A 106 -18.31 7.93 7.98
N TYR A 107 -17.63 7.57 9.08
CA TYR A 107 -18.22 6.80 10.16
C TYR A 107 -19.09 7.63 11.10
N SER A 108 -18.72 8.88 11.39
CA SER A 108 -19.42 9.72 12.36
C SER A 108 -20.44 10.68 11.75
N GLU A 109 -20.32 10.97 10.45
CA GLU A 109 -21.08 12.02 9.74
C GLU A 109 -20.89 13.43 10.32
N ASP A 110 -19.85 13.65 11.13
CA ASP A 110 -19.47 14.96 11.64
C ASP A 110 -18.63 15.69 10.58
N THR A 111 -19.24 16.68 9.93
CA THR A 111 -18.69 17.39 8.75
C THR A 111 -17.35 18.06 9.02
N ARG A 112 -17.03 18.35 10.28
CA ARG A 112 -15.74 18.95 10.68
C ARG A 112 -14.56 18.06 10.27
N TYR A 113 -14.71 16.74 10.34
CA TYR A 113 -13.68 15.81 9.88
C TYR A 113 -13.50 15.85 8.35
N ALA A 114 -14.60 16.01 7.59
CA ALA A 114 -14.54 16.11 6.13
C ALA A 114 -13.85 17.41 5.70
N GLU A 115 -14.23 18.51 6.34
CA GLU A 115 -13.66 19.84 6.13
C GLU A 115 -12.16 19.87 6.45
N ASN A 116 -11.74 19.23 7.56
CA ASN A 116 -10.32 19.09 7.90
C ASN A 116 -9.55 18.23 6.89
N ALA A 117 -10.11 17.10 6.44
CA ALA A 117 -9.47 16.29 5.40
C ALA A 117 -9.27 17.10 4.12
N ILE A 118 -10.29 17.85 3.66
CA ILE A 118 -10.20 18.75 2.51
C ILE A 118 -9.16 19.85 2.74
N GLN A 119 -9.11 20.44 3.94
CA GLN A 119 -8.14 21.48 4.27
C GLN A 119 -6.71 20.96 4.14
N ILE A 120 -6.42 19.76 4.64
CA ILE A 120 -5.10 19.15 4.54
C ILE A 120 -4.76 18.84 3.08
N LEU A 121 -5.67 18.18 2.34
CA LEU A 121 -5.47 17.81 0.93
C LEU A 121 -5.20 19.05 0.06
N ASN A 122 -6.00 20.10 0.25
CA ASN A 122 -5.85 21.35 -0.50
C ASN A 122 -4.58 22.11 -0.11
N ALA A 123 -4.22 22.15 1.18
CA ALA A 123 -3.00 22.82 1.61
C ALA A 123 -1.76 22.24 0.91
N TRP A 124 -1.65 20.92 0.82
CA TRP A 124 -0.55 20.28 0.09
C TRP A 124 -0.62 20.50 -1.42
N SER A 125 -1.80 20.45 -2.05
CA SER A 125 -1.91 20.72 -3.49
C SER A 125 -1.60 22.17 -3.88
N ASP A 126 -1.89 23.10 -2.98
CA ASP A 126 -1.72 24.55 -3.20
C ASP A 126 -0.31 25.02 -2.81
N ASP A 127 0.18 24.64 -1.63
CA ASP A 127 1.37 25.27 -1.01
C ASP A 127 2.68 24.49 -1.19
N PHE A 128 2.64 23.17 -1.42
CA PHE A 128 3.86 22.41 -1.70
C PHE A 128 4.24 22.60 -3.16
N THR A 129 5.21 23.45 -3.49
CA THR A 129 5.50 23.81 -4.89
C THR A 129 6.73 23.11 -5.48
N GLY A 130 7.51 22.41 -4.65
CA GLY A 130 8.74 21.74 -5.07
C GLY A 130 8.58 20.29 -5.51
N GLN A 131 9.69 19.56 -5.46
CA GLN A 131 9.80 18.12 -5.66
C GLN A 131 10.39 17.45 -4.42
N HIS A 132 10.21 16.14 -4.34
CA HIS A 132 11.01 15.25 -3.51
C HIS A 132 12.44 15.22 -4.05
N GLY A 133 13.40 14.99 -3.17
CA GLY A 133 14.81 14.86 -3.53
C GLY A 133 15.54 13.92 -2.58
N GLY A 134 16.82 13.69 -2.87
CA GLY A 134 17.68 12.83 -2.05
C GLY A 134 17.54 11.34 -2.40
N TYR A 135 18.28 10.51 -1.67
CA TYR A 135 18.36 9.07 -1.98
C TYR A 135 16.98 8.39 -1.92
N ASN A 136 16.12 8.79 -0.98
CA ASN A 136 14.81 8.20 -0.75
C ASN A 136 13.67 8.90 -1.53
N GLN A 137 13.97 9.72 -2.55
CA GLN A 137 12.99 10.50 -3.29
C GLN A 137 11.74 9.69 -3.69
N ALA A 138 11.92 8.66 -4.53
CA ALA A 138 10.81 7.86 -5.05
C ALA A 138 10.08 7.09 -3.93
N LEU A 139 10.81 6.67 -2.89
CA LEU A 139 10.25 5.95 -1.76
C LEU A 139 9.32 6.84 -0.93
N GLN A 140 9.78 8.05 -0.59
CA GLN A 140 8.98 9.01 0.17
C GLN A 140 7.73 9.41 -0.62
N ALA A 141 7.89 9.78 -1.89
CA ALA A 141 6.79 10.18 -2.75
C ALA A 141 5.74 9.06 -2.83
N ALA A 142 6.16 7.80 -3.00
CA ALA A 142 5.26 6.67 -3.03
C ALA A 142 4.52 6.45 -1.69
N TRP A 143 5.21 6.55 -0.55
CA TRP A 143 4.58 6.44 0.77
C TRP A 143 3.47 7.46 0.98
N ALA A 144 3.75 8.72 0.67
CA ALA A 144 2.79 9.80 0.82
C ALA A 144 1.62 9.63 -0.17
N LEU A 145 1.91 9.39 -1.45
CA LEU A 145 0.89 9.24 -2.50
C LEU A 145 -0.11 8.11 -2.22
N ALA A 146 0.36 6.97 -1.72
CA ALA A 146 -0.51 5.84 -1.35
C ALA A 146 -1.54 6.20 -0.26
N VAL A 147 -1.19 7.10 0.67
CA VAL A 147 -2.08 7.53 1.76
C VAL A 147 -2.96 8.70 1.33
N TRP A 148 -2.38 9.67 0.61
CA TRP A 148 -3.09 10.83 0.06
C TRP A 148 -4.31 10.42 -0.77
N THR A 149 -4.10 9.48 -1.69
CA THR A 149 -5.15 9.02 -2.62
C THR A 149 -6.30 8.33 -1.89
N ARG A 150 -6.06 7.57 -0.82
CA ARG A 150 -7.14 6.97 0.00
C ARG A 150 -8.02 8.01 0.67
N ALA A 151 -7.41 9.05 1.24
CA ALA A 151 -8.14 10.15 1.87
C ALA A 151 -8.99 10.90 0.84
N ALA A 152 -8.36 11.29 -0.27
CA ALA A 152 -8.98 12.02 -1.36
C ALA A 152 -10.14 11.24 -2.00
N GLU A 153 -9.98 9.93 -2.17
CA GLU A 153 -10.99 9.03 -2.71
C GLU A 153 -12.24 8.98 -1.83
N ILE A 154 -12.08 8.75 -0.53
CA ILE A 154 -13.21 8.73 0.41
C ILE A 154 -13.94 10.07 0.37
N ILE A 155 -13.22 11.19 0.43
CA ILE A 155 -13.81 12.52 0.44
C ILE A 155 -14.53 12.84 -0.88
N ARG A 156 -13.87 12.64 -2.03
CA ARG A 156 -14.42 12.93 -3.37
C ARG A 156 -15.78 12.28 -3.60
N TYR A 157 -15.97 11.08 -3.06
CA TYR A 157 -17.17 10.27 -3.27
C TYR A 157 -18.11 10.21 -2.06
N SER A 158 -17.86 10.99 -1.00
CA SER A 158 -18.75 11.04 0.18
C SER A 158 -19.02 12.44 0.73
N TYR A 159 -18.34 13.48 0.25
CA TYR A 159 -18.55 14.87 0.68
C TYR A 159 -18.39 15.86 -0.50
N PRO A 160 -19.05 17.03 -0.47
CA PRO A 160 -18.85 18.06 -1.49
C PRO A 160 -17.43 18.66 -1.46
N TRP A 161 -16.52 18.12 -2.26
CA TRP A 161 -15.20 18.69 -2.53
C TRP A 161 -15.21 19.41 -3.88
N PRO A 162 -15.01 20.74 -3.94
CA PRO A 162 -15.08 21.50 -5.19
C PRO A 162 -14.16 20.95 -6.30
N ASN A 163 -14.71 20.68 -7.48
CA ASN A 163 -13.96 20.10 -8.62
C ASN A 163 -12.66 20.85 -8.96
N ARG A 164 -12.62 22.17 -8.81
CA ARG A 164 -11.37 22.94 -9.05
C ARG A 164 -10.23 22.50 -8.12
N GLN A 165 -10.54 22.16 -6.88
CA GLN A 165 -9.58 21.72 -5.87
C GLN A 165 -9.20 20.25 -6.09
N VAL A 166 -10.17 19.42 -6.49
CA VAL A 166 -9.90 18.05 -6.96
C VAL A 166 -8.88 18.08 -8.11
N VAL A 167 -9.11 18.88 -9.15
CA VAL A 167 -8.17 19.02 -10.28
C VAL A 167 -6.80 19.53 -9.85
N GLN A 168 -6.74 20.48 -8.91
CA GLN A 168 -5.46 20.95 -8.37
C GLN A 168 -4.69 19.83 -7.65
N PHE A 169 -5.39 18.98 -6.92
CA PHE A 169 -4.82 17.81 -6.27
C PHE A 169 -4.41 16.72 -7.28
N GLU A 170 -5.21 16.48 -8.33
CA GLU A 170 -4.82 15.60 -9.45
C GLU A 170 -3.53 16.07 -10.12
N ASN A 171 -3.37 17.37 -10.35
CA ASN A 171 -2.13 17.95 -10.88
C ASN A 171 -0.96 17.72 -9.94
N MET A 172 -1.13 17.91 -8.63
CA MET A 172 -0.09 17.57 -7.65
C MET A 172 0.35 16.11 -7.77
N ILE A 173 -0.60 15.16 -7.87
CA ILE A 173 -0.29 13.74 -8.03
C ILE A 173 0.56 13.52 -9.29
N ARG A 174 0.16 14.07 -10.44
CA ARG A 174 0.85 13.86 -11.71
C ARG A 174 2.23 14.51 -11.73
N ASP A 175 2.29 15.79 -11.38
CA ASP A 175 3.45 16.65 -11.63
C ASP A 175 4.52 16.55 -10.53
N ARG A 176 4.16 16.10 -9.32
CA ARG A 176 5.07 16.08 -8.16
C ARG A 176 5.20 14.73 -7.49
N TYR A 177 4.24 13.81 -7.62
CA TYR A 177 4.37 12.49 -7.00
C TYR A 177 4.72 11.41 -8.02
N LEU A 178 3.92 11.25 -9.08
CA LEU A 178 4.21 10.29 -10.13
C LEU A 178 5.49 10.66 -10.89
N ALA A 179 5.70 11.94 -11.19
CA ALA A 179 6.94 12.43 -11.79
C ALA A 179 8.17 12.07 -10.94
N ASP A 180 8.13 12.35 -9.63
CA ASP A 180 9.26 12.08 -8.73
C ASP A 180 9.52 10.58 -8.53
N ILE A 181 8.47 9.76 -8.55
CA ILE A 181 8.57 8.29 -8.51
C ILE A 181 9.27 7.76 -9.77
N ASP A 182 8.99 8.36 -10.93
CA ASP A 182 9.44 7.88 -12.23
C ASP A 182 10.75 8.52 -12.72
N GLU A 183 11.22 9.58 -12.06
CA GLU A 183 12.48 10.24 -12.40
C GLU A 183 13.69 9.29 -12.32
N TYR A 184 13.67 8.35 -11.37
CA TYR A 184 14.76 7.41 -11.13
C TYR A 184 14.35 5.97 -11.41
N ASN A 185 15.26 5.23 -12.05
CA ASN A 185 15.09 3.79 -12.17
C ASN A 185 15.31 3.10 -10.81
N THR A 186 14.21 2.64 -10.21
CA THR A 186 14.21 1.90 -8.94
C THR A 186 14.16 0.39 -9.11
N ASP A 187 14.18 -0.15 -10.33
CA ASP A 187 13.87 -1.56 -10.63
C ASP A 187 14.71 -2.59 -9.88
N CYS A 188 15.90 -2.22 -9.43
CA CYS A 188 16.80 -3.08 -8.68
C CYS A 188 17.09 -2.57 -7.25
N TYR A 189 16.26 -1.67 -6.73
CA TYR A 189 16.28 -1.24 -5.32
C TYR A 189 15.61 -2.28 -4.41
N PHE A 190 15.76 -2.11 -3.10
CA PHE A 190 15.17 -2.98 -2.07
C PHE A 190 13.66 -3.21 -2.26
N GLY A 191 13.19 -4.37 -1.81
CA GLY A 191 11.88 -4.87 -2.17
C GLY A 191 10.69 -4.08 -1.63
N ASN A 192 10.82 -3.50 -0.43
CA ASN A 192 9.75 -2.67 0.12
C ASN A 192 9.50 -1.40 -0.72
N TRP A 193 10.51 -0.91 -1.46
CA TRP A 193 10.34 0.22 -2.38
C TRP A 193 9.43 -0.16 -3.54
N GLN A 194 9.67 -1.33 -4.12
CA GLN A 194 8.86 -1.81 -5.25
C GLN A 194 7.41 -2.04 -4.81
N ALA A 195 7.20 -2.55 -3.60
CA ALA A 195 5.87 -2.72 -3.02
C ALA A 195 5.10 -1.40 -2.92
N VAL A 196 5.65 -0.39 -2.22
CA VAL A 196 4.93 0.90 -2.05
C VAL A 196 4.81 1.69 -3.35
N ILE A 197 5.78 1.64 -4.26
CA ILE A 197 5.65 2.30 -5.57
C ILE A 197 4.49 1.68 -6.35
N THR A 198 4.33 0.35 -6.28
CA THR A 198 3.22 -0.35 -6.95
C THR A 198 1.88 0.07 -6.35
N GLU A 199 1.81 0.13 -5.03
CA GLU A 199 0.64 0.58 -4.28
C GLU A 199 0.25 2.03 -4.59
N ALA A 200 1.22 2.94 -4.62
CA ALA A 200 1.01 4.34 -4.93
C ALA A 200 0.49 4.52 -6.36
N LYS A 201 1.07 3.79 -7.33
CA LYS A 201 0.65 3.85 -8.73
C LYS A 201 -0.75 3.30 -8.96
N ILE A 202 -1.10 2.15 -8.38
CA ILE A 202 -2.47 1.60 -8.55
C ILE A 202 -3.50 2.52 -7.89
N SER A 203 -3.18 3.11 -6.74
CA SER A 203 -4.08 4.04 -6.04
C SER A 203 -4.27 5.33 -6.84
N ALA A 204 -3.17 5.91 -7.34
CA ALA A 204 -3.23 7.08 -8.21
C ALA A 204 -4.01 6.79 -9.49
N ALA A 205 -3.85 5.61 -10.10
CA ALA A 205 -4.57 5.23 -11.30
C ALA A 205 -6.08 5.24 -11.12
N VAL A 206 -6.57 4.68 -10.00
CA VAL A 206 -8.01 4.70 -9.67
C VAL A 206 -8.47 6.15 -9.47
N PHE A 207 -7.80 6.94 -8.62
CA PHE A 207 -8.22 8.32 -8.33
C PHE A 207 -8.22 9.23 -9.57
N LEU A 208 -7.26 9.03 -10.46
CA LEU A 208 -7.05 9.81 -11.69
C LEU A 208 -7.85 9.31 -12.89
N GLU A 209 -8.64 8.23 -12.74
CA GLU A 209 -9.36 7.56 -13.83
C GLU A 209 -8.43 7.13 -14.98
N ASP A 210 -7.22 6.66 -14.63
CA ASP A 210 -6.11 6.39 -15.57
C ASP A 210 -5.92 4.88 -15.79
N SER A 211 -6.59 4.34 -16.80
CA SER A 211 -6.52 2.89 -17.10
C SER A 211 -5.14 2.41 -17.53
N GLU A 212 -4.33 3.26 -18.17
CA GLU A 212 -2.98 2.89 -18.60
C GLU A 212 -2.04 2.77 -17.40
N LEU A 213 -2.10 3.73 -16.47
CA LEU A 213 -1.36 3.65 -15.21
C LEU A 213 -1.81 2.44 -14.37
N PHE A 214 -3.10 2.11 -14.38
CA PHE A 214 -3.61 0.95 -13.66
C PHE A 214 -3.04 -0.37 -14.20
N GLU A 215 -3.11 -0.59 -15.51
CA GLU A 215 -2.53 -1.81 -16.11
C GLU A 215 -1.00 -1.86 -15.93
N SER A 216 -0.33 -0.70 -16.02
CA SER A 216 1.10 -0.59 -15.71
C SER A 216 1.40 -1.00 -14.26
N ALA A 217 0.56 -0.60 -13.30
CA ALA A 217 0.69 -1.00 -11.89
C ALA A 217 0.42 -2.51 -11.69
N ILE A 218 -0.54 -3.11 -12.41
CA ILE A 218 -0.76 -4.57 -12.39
C ILE A 218 0.46 -5.33 -12.93
N ILE A 219 1.02 -4.88 -14.06
CA ILE A 219 2.24 -5.47 -14.63
C ILE A 219 3.40 -5.33 -13.64
N ARG A 220 3.53 -4.16 -13.00
CA ARG A 220 4.54 -3.92 -11.97
C ARG A 220 4.38 -4.86 -10.80
N TYR A 221 3.16 -5.06 -10.29
CA TYR A 221 2.87 -6.04 -9.25
C TYR A 221 3.35 -7.44 -9.67
N GLN A 222 2.90 -7.93 -10.82
CA GLN A 222 3.24 -9.27 -11.33
C GLN A 222 4.74 -9.45 -11.55
N THR A 223 5.44 -8.36 -11.88
CA THR A 223 6.89 -8.34 -12.08
C THR A 223 7.63 -8.44 -10.75
N TYR A 224 7.33 -7.58 -9.78
CA TYR A 224 8.13 -7.42 -8.57
C TYR A 224 7.69 -8.27 -7.38
N PHE A 225 6.42 -8.64 -7.31
CA PHE A 225 5.89 -9.53 -6.26
C PHE A 225 6.69 -10.84 -6.11
N PRO A 226 6.99 -11.62 -7.18
CA PRO A 226 7.79 -12.84 -7.05
C PRO A 226 9.27 -12.57 -6.75
N LEU A 227 9.80 -11.36 -7.01
CA LEU A 227 11.15 -10.99 -6.57
C LEU A 227 11.22 -10.80 -5.06
N TYR A 228 10.14 -10.31 -4.45
CA TYR A 228 10.13 -9.95 -3.04
C TYR A 228 10.01 -11.16 -2.12
N PHE A 229 9.10 -12.06 -2.43
CA PHE A 229 8.81 -13.25 -1.63
C PHE A 229 9.44 -14.48 -2.25
N TYR A 230 10.35 -15.15 -1.55
CA TYR A 230 10.98 -16.37 -2.04
C TYR A 230 10.06 -17.59 -1.90
N LEU A 231 10.05 -18.42 -2.95
CA LEU A 231 9.53 -19.78 -2.90
C LEU A 231 10.55 -20.75 -3.49
N GLU A 232 10.77 -21.88 -2.84
CA GLU A 232 11.70 -22.93 -3.30
C GLU A 232 11.33 -23.47 -4.69
N LYS A 233 10.05 -23.44 -5.05
CA LYS A 233 9.57 -23.86 -6.38
C LYS A 233 10.10 -23.00 -7.52
N ASP A 234 10.54 -21.76 -7.24
CA ASP A 234 11.15 -20.88 -8.24
C ASP A 234 12.61 -21.29 -8.54
N GLY A 235 13.19 -22.16 -7.71
CA GLY A 235 14.55 -22.66 -7.82
C GLY A 235 15.36 -22.41 -6.55
N GLN A 236 16.64 -22.83 -6.58
CA GLN A 236 17.57 -22.68 -5.45
C GLN A 236 17.91 -21.23 -5.10
N LEU A 237 17.62 -20.29 -6.00
CA LEU A 237 17.83 -18.86 -5.81
C LEU A 237 16.51 -18.13 -6.03
N PRO A 238 16.29 -16.98 -5.38
CA PRO A 238 15.13 -16.16 -5.62
C PRO A 238 15.05 -15.71 -7.06
N PHE A 239 13.82 -15.54 -7.52
CA PHE A 239 13.54 -14.95 -8.81
C PHE A 239 14.17 -13.55 -8.89
N ALA A 240 14.75 -13.21 -10.05
CA ALA A 240 15.38 -11.92 -10.27
C ALA A 240 15.22 -11.49 -11.73
N LEU A 241 15.09 -10.17 -11.95
CA LEU A 241 15.07 -9.61 -13.29
C LEU A 241 16.44 -9.75 -13.96
N ASN A 242 16.46 -9.96 -15.28
CA ASN A 242 17.71 -10.05 -16.05
C ASN A 242 18.64 -8.85 -15.83
N LYS A 243 18.08 -7.64 -15.83
CA LYS A 243 18.82 -6.39 -15.55
C LYS A 243 19.32 -6.27 -14.11
N CYS A 244 18.71 -7.00 -13.17
CA CYS A 244 19.09 -7.06 -11.77
C CYS A 244 19.91 -8.31 -11.43
N GLN A 245 20.43 -9.05 -12.42
CA GLN A 245 21.21 -10.28 -12.18
C GLN A 245 22.48 -10.06 -11.35
N TYR A 246 22.97 -8.81 -11.23
CA TYR A 246 24.04 -8.48 -10.28
C TYR A 246 23.62 -8.73 -8.82
N ALA A 247 22.34 -8.59 -8.50
CA ALA A 247 21.74 -8.97 -7.21
C ALA A 247 21.52 -10.49 -7.13
N ALA A 248 21.42 -11.20 -8.26
CA ALA A 248 21.18 -12.65 -8.33
C ALA A 248 22.44 -13.52 -8.37
N LYS A 249 23.65 -12.95 -8.42
CA LYS A 249 24.88 -13.74 -8.24
C LYS A 249 24.92 -14.25 -6.80
N GLN A 250 25.06 -15.57 -6.58
CA GLN A 250 25.03 -16.23 -5.25
C GLN A 250 25.82 -15.51 -4.15
N ALA A 251 26.96 -14.90 -4.49
CA ALA A 251 27.81 -14.17 -3.55
C ALA A 251 27.25 -12.80 -3.11
N ARG A 252 26.35 -12.17 -3.86
CA ARG A 252 25.73 -10.86 -3.55
C ARG A 252 24.25 -10.96 -3.20
N LEU A 253 23.57 -12.03 -3.59
CA LEU A 253 22.17 -12.27 -3.25
C LEU A 253 21.96 -12.29 -1.72
N LYS A 254 22.87 -12.93 -0.99
CA LYS A 254 22.84 -12.95 0.47
C LYS A 254 23.09 -11.58 1.11
N THR A 255 23.90 -10.71 0.49
CA THR A 255 24.04 -9.31 0.92
C THR A 255 22.77 -8.51 0.67
N TYR A 256 22.13 -8.73 -0.48
CA TYR A 256 20.90 -8.02 -0.87
C TYR A 256 19.66 -8.47 -0.04
N TRP A 257 19.58 -9.75 0.32
CA TRP A 257 18.56 -10.33 1.21
C TRP A 257 18.97 -10.31 2.69
N ASN A 258 20.11 -9.68 3.02
CA ASN A 258 20.63 -9.53 4.39
C ASN A 258 20.93 -10.84 5.17
N ILE A 259 21.14 -11.98 4.50
CA ILE A 259 21.49 -13.28 5.09
C ILE A 259 23.01 -13.37 5.29
N GLN A 260 23.50 -13.58 6.52
CA GLN A 260 24.93 -13.41 6.83
C GLN A 260 25.77 -14.70 6.74
N SER A 261 25.16 -15.88 6.69
CA SER A 261 25.89 -17.16 6.63
C SER A 261 25.76 -17.86 5.28
N LYS A 262 26.90 -18.37 4.76
CA LYS A 262 26.92 -19.20 3.55
C LYS A 262 26.16 -20.51 3.71
N TYR A 263 25.99 -20.99 4.94
CA TYR A 263 25.29 -22.24 5.27
C TYR A 263 23.82 -22.06 5.61
N THR A 264 23.35 -20.84 5.83
CA THR A 264 21.93 -20.57 6.06
C THR A 264 21.17 -20.70 4.73
N PRO A 265 20.22 -21.65 4.61
CA PRO A 265 19.44 -21.84 3.41
C PRO A 265 18.37 -20.75 3.27
N LEU A 266 18.01 -20.43 2.03
CA LEU A 266 16.74 -19.76 1.77
C LEU A 266 15.63 -20.79 1.92
N VAL A 267 14.56 -20.42 2.63
CA VAL A 267 13.35 -21.24 2.75
C VAL A 267 12.14 -20.46 2.30
N SER A 268 11.16 -21.16 1.74
CA SER A 268 9.92 -20.56 1.26
C SER A 268 9.29 -19.65 2.32
N GLY A 269 8.88 -18.46 1.88
CA GLY A 269 8.30 -17.44 2.74
C GLY A 269 9.26 -16.33 3.18
N HIS A 270 10.58 -16.49 2.99
CA HIS A 270 11.53 -15.39 3.13
C HIS A 270 11.13 -14.20 2.26
N THR A 271 11.29 -12.99 2.79
CA THR A 271 11.25 -11.76 2.00
C THR A 271 12.65 -11.18 1.83
N GLN A 272 12.82 -10.24 0.90
CA GLN A 272 14.08 -9.47 0.77
C GLN A 272 14.46 -8.70 2.05
N GLU A 273 13.50 -8.41 2.93
CA GLU A 273 13.71 -7.62 4.16
C GLU A 273 13.74 -8.48 5.43
N THR A 274 13.42 -9.78 5.36
CA THR A 274 13.27 -10.65 6.55
C THR A 274 14.49 -10.60 7.46
N CYS A 275 15.68 -10.62 6.86
CA CYS A 275 16.94 -10.59 7.61
C CYS A 275 17.53 -9.18 7.76
N ARG A 276 16.82 -8.14 7.33
CA ARG A 276 17.16 -6.75 7.67
C ARG A 276 16.55 -6.41 9.02
N ASP A 277 15.22 -6.38 9.05
CA ASP A 277 14.37 -6.20 10.22
C ASP A 277 12.91 -6.49 9.85
N LEU A 278 12.08 -6.74 10.86
CA LEU A 278 10.68 -7.10 10.62
C LEU A 278 9.78 -5.89 10.28
N GLU A 279 10.18 -4.66 10.63
CA GLU A 279 9.42 -3.45 10.29
C GLU A 279 9.45 -3.18 8.76
N HIS A 280 10.61 -3.35 8.11
CA HIS A 280 10.72 -3.26 6.65
C HIS A 280 10.03 -4.42 5.92
N THR A 281 9.98 -5.58 6.57
CA THR A 281 9.17 -6.71 6.11
C THR A 281 7.68 -6.34 6.11
N ALA A 282 7.20 -5.70 7.18
CA ALA A 282 5.84 -5.18 7.26
C ALA A 282 5.54 -4.16 6.15
N TYR A 283 6.47 -3.25 5.85
CA TYR A 283 6.32 -2.29 4.75
C TYR A 283 6.09 -2.98 3.40
N GLY A 284 6.93 -3.96 3.05
CA GLY A 284 6.79 -4.67 1.79
C GLY A 284 5.53 -5.53 1.71
N ILE A 285 5.18 -6.23 2.79
CA ILE A 285 3.94 -7.01 2.88
C ILE A 285 2.73 -6.11 2.66
N ALA A 286 2.61 -5.03 3.43
CA ALA A 286 1.48 -4.13 3.35
C ALA A 286 1.34 -3.52 1.96
N GLY A 287 2.44 -3.07 1.32
CA GLY A 287 2.36 -2.50 -0.03
C GLY A 287 1.79 -3.47 -1.07
N TYR A 288 2.20 -4.74 -1.05
CA TYR A 288 1.65 -5.75 -1.97
C TYR A 288 0.22 -6.15 -1.61
N VAL A 289 -0.11 -6.30 -0.32
CA VAL A 289 -1.47 -6.63 0.12
C VAL A 289 -2.45 -5.52 -0.22
N ASN A 290 -2.08 -4.25 0.01
CA ASN A 290 -2.90 -3.09 -0.31
C ASN A 290 -3.10 -2.92 -1.81
N THR A 291 -2.08 -3.23 -2.61
CA THR A 291 -2.19 -3.31 -4.08
C THR A 291 -3.21 -4.38 -4.48
N ALA A 292 -3.10 -5.59 -3.92
CA ALA A 292 -4.02 -6.69 -4.22
C ALA A 292 -5.46 -6.38 -3.80
N GLN A 293 -5.66 -5.73 -2.66
CA GLN A 293 -6.97 -5.29 -2.19
C GLN A 293 -7.59 -4.24 -3.11
N THR A 294 -6.82 -3.24 -3.53
CA THR A 294 -7.29 -2.22 -4.48
C THR A 294 -7.65 -2.84 -5.83
N ALA A 295 -6.78 -3.71 -6.36
CA ALA A 295 -7.06 -4.45 -7.59
C ALA A 295 -8.32 -5.32 -7.47
N HIS A 296 -8.51 -6.00 -6.32
CA HIS A 296 -9.67 -6.84 -6.06
C HIS A 296 -10.98 -6.04 -6.09
N ILE A 297 -11.03 -4.86 -5.48
CA ILE A 297 -12.17 -3.93 -5.58
C ILE A 297 -12.44 -3.58 -7.05
N GLN A 298 -11.39 -3.33 -7.83
CA GLN A 298 -11.49 -3.08 -9.28
C GLN A 298 -11.74 -4.36 -10.12
N GLN A 299 -12.09 -5.47 -9.47
CA GLN A 299 -12.41 -6.76 -10.08
C GLN A 299 -11.23 -7.39 -10.85
N ARG A 300 -10.01 -7.17 -10.36
CA ARG A 300 -8.77 -7.83 -10.78
C ARG A 300 -8.22 -8.63 -9.60
N ASP A 301 -8.35 -9.95 -9.66
CA ASP A 301 -8.00 -10.80 -8.54
C ASP A 301 -6.49 -11.12 -8.50
N LEU A 302 -5.73 -10.26 -7.83
CA LEU A 302 -4.31 -10.48 -7.55
C LEU A 302 -4.08 -11.44 -6.37
N PHE A 303 -5.04 -11.57 -5.46
CA PHE A 303 -4.94 -12.51 -4.33
C PHE A 303 -4.91 -13.95 -4.83
N VAL A 304 -5.84 -14.35 -5.71
CA VAL A 304 -5.85 -15.69 -6.31
C VAL A 304 -4.55 -15.97 -7.08
N GLN A 305 -4.05 -15.00 -7.85
CA GLN A 305 -2.78 -15.13 -8.58
C GLN A 305 -1.57 -15.32 -7.64
N SER A 306 -1.67 -14.78 -6.43
CA SER A 306 -0.57 -14.69 -5.47
C SER A 306 -0.71 -15.65 -4.28
N GLN A 307 -1.79 -16.43 -4.24
CA GLN A 307 -2.29 -17.12 -3.05
C GLN A 307 -1.23 -17.94 -2.33
N GLU A 308 -0.58 -18.88 -3.02
CA GLU A 308 0.43 -19.75 -2.43
C GLU A 308 1.60 -18.94 -1.85
N ARG A 309 2.07 -17.93 -2.60
CA ARG A 309 3.22 -17.10 -2.21
C ARG A 309 2.89 -16.21 -1.03
N PHE A 310 1.71 -15.58 -1.03
CA PHE A 310 1.25 -14.80 0.10
C PHE A 310 1.08 -15.68 1.34
N ILE A 311 0.28 -16.74 1.28
CA ILE A 311 0.03 -17.58 2.47
C ILE A 311 1.35 -18.10 3.05
N THR A 312 2.23 -18.62 2.21
CA THR A 312 3.53 -19.14 2.65
C THR A 312 4.38 -18.04 3.31
N ALA A 313 4.44 -16.85 2.70
CA ALA A 313 5.20 -15.74 3.27
C ALA A 313 4.60 -15.22 4.57
N LEU A 314 3.29 -14.95 4.61
CA LEU A 314 2.64 -14.39 5.79
C LEU A 314 2.71 -15.36 6.98
N GLU A 315 2.47 -16.65 6.76
CA GLU A 315 2.64 -17.68 7.80
C GLU A 315 4.09 -17.74 8.31
N PHE A 316 5.06 -17.71 7.40
CA PHE A 316 6.46 -17.74 7.76
C PHE A 316 6.86 -16.48 8.57
N GLN A 317 6.55 -15.28 8.09
CA GLN A 317 6.89 -14.04 8.80
C GLN A 317 6.20 -13.96 10.16
N ALA A 318 4.92 -14.34 10.27
CA ALA A 318 4.20 -14.36 11.54
C ALA A 318 4.78 -15.37 12.55
N SER A 319 5.40 -16.46 12.08
CA SER A 319 6.15 -17.37 12.94
C SER A 319 7.48 -16.78 13.44
N LEU A 320 8.07 -15.84 12.69
CA LEU A 320 9.32 -15.18 13.04
C LEU A 320 9.12 -13.99 13.98
N ASP A 321 7.98 -13.33 13.94
CA ASP A 321 7.65 -12.21 14.82
C ASP A 321 7.05 -12.67 16.17
N GLN A 322 7.73 -13.61 16.81
CA GLN A 322 7.38 -14.17 18.12
C GLN A 322 8.63 -14.19 19.02
N PRO A 323 8.48 -14.04 20.35
CA PRO A 323 9.62 -13.97 21.27
C PRO A 323 10.64 -15.13 21.12
N ASP A 324 10.17 -16.36 20.99
CA ASP A 324 10.99 -17.58 20.92
C ASP A 324 11.23 -18.07 19.48
N SER A 325 11.07 -17.19 18.49
CA SER A 325 11.21 -17.57 17.09
C SER A 325 12.64 -17.90 16.67
N GLN A 326 12.78 -18.60 15.54
CA GLN A 326 14.07 -18.95 14.94
C GLN A 326 14.64 -17.83 14.04
N LEU A 327 14.19 -16.57 14.18
CA LEU A 327 14.60 -15.46 13.31
C LEU A 327 16.13 -15.35 13.15
N ASP A 328 16.86 -15.38 14.26
CA ASP A 328 18.31 -15.25 14.23
C ASP A 328 19.00 -16.44 13.54
N LEU A 329 18.40 -17.64 13.67
CA LEU A 329 18.90 -18.86 13.04
C LEU A 329 18.65 -18.84 11.52
N VAL A 330 17.45 -18.44 11.08
CA VAL A 330 17.11 -18.36 9.65
C VAL A 330 17.85 -17.24 8.93
N CYS A 331 18.40 -16.26 9.66
CA CYS A 331 19.21 -15.18 9.11
C CYS A 331 20.72 -15.37 9.32
N GLY A 332 21.12 -16.29 10.21
CA GLY A 332 22.52 -16.52 10.57
C GLY A 332 23.19 -15.33 11.27
N LYS A 333 22.39 -14.44 11.86
CA LYS A 333 22.80 -13.24 12.60
C LYS A 333 21.66 -12.78 13.49
N SER A 334 21.93 -11.89 14.44
CA SER A 334 20.86 -11.21 15.18
C SER A 334 20.10 -10.25 14.27
N VAL A 335 18.78 -10.23 14.37
CA VAL A 335 17.90 -9.35 13.59
C VAL A 335 17.02 -8.51 14.52
N GLU A 336 16.87 -7.22 14.21
CA GLU A 336 16.03 -6.32 14.99
C GLU A 336 14.54 -6.65 14.79
N ARG A 337 13.80 -6.76 15.90
CA ARG A 337 12.35 -7.01 15.92
C ARG A 337 11.52 -5.75 16.21
N LYS A 338 12.15 -4.57 16.26
CA LYS A 338 11.46 -3.30 16.51
C LYS A 338 10.38 -3.11 15.43
N GLY A 339 9.20 -2.65 15.85
CA GLY A 339 8.03 -2.50 14.97
C GLY A 339 7.33 -3.82 14.65
N GLY A 340 8.09 -4.88 14.34
CA GLY A 340 7.54 -6.19 13.99
C GLY A 340 6.63 -6.11 12.76
N LEU A 341 5.66 -7.01 12.68
CA LEU A 341 4.59 -6.99 11.68
C LEU A 341 3.38 -6.15 12.14
N THR A 342 3.55 -5.41 13.24
CA THR A 342 2.48 -4.71 13.94
C THR A 342 1.74 -3.73 13.02
N GLY A 343 0.42 -3.92 12.90
CA GLY A 343 -0.46 -3.02 12.14
C GLY A 343 -0.83 -3.50 10.74
N THR A 344 -0.28 -4.62 10.26
CA THR A 344 -0.68 -5.23 8.98
C THR A 344 -1.05 -6.72 9.12
N LEU A 345 -1.12 -7.45 8.01
CA LEU A 345 -1.57 -8.85 7.83
C LEU A 345 -3.09 -9.05 7.80
N LEU A 346 -3.87 -8.20 8.46
CA LEU A 346 -5.31 -8.42 8.63
C LEU A 346 -6.07 -8.48 7.30
N ILE A 347 -5.74 -7.61 6.35
CA ILE A 347 -6.40 -7.58 5.04
C ILE A 347 -6.29 -8.94 4.33
N ALA A 348 -5.06 -9.46 4.23
CA ALA A 348 -4.82 -10.75 3.58
C ALA A 348 -5.37 -11.92 4.39
N TYR A 349 -5.27 -11.85 5.72
CA TYR A 349 -5.84 -12.86 6.62
C TYR A 349 -7.36 -12.98 6.45
N GLU A 350 -8.09 -11.88 6.49
CA GLU A 350 -9.55 -11.87 6.33
C GLU A 350 -9.95 -12.37 4.94
N HIS A 351 -9.22 -11.95 3.90
CA HIS A 351 -9.44 -12.46 2.55
C HIS A 351 -9.30 -14.00 2.48
N TYR A 352 -8.15 -14.57 2.85
CA TYR A 352 -7.94 -16.01 2.70
C TYR A 352 -8.75 -16.86 3.68
N THR A 353 -8.93 -16.40 4.93
CA THR A 353 -9.56 -17.23 5.97
C THR A 353 -11.08 -17.12 5.98
N LYS A 354 -11.66 -15.94 5.75
CA LYS A 354 -13.12 -15.77 5.74
C LYS A 354 -13.72 -15.97 4.38
N ASP A 355 -13.10 -15.42 3.34
CA ASP A 355 -13.68 -15.48 1.99
C ASP A 355 -13.39 -16.83 1.31
N HIS A 356 -12.28 -17.47 1.68
CA HIS A 356 -11.81 -18.71 1.03
C HIS A 356 -11.63 -19.92 1.97
N ASN A 357 -11.88 -19.77 3.27
CA ASN A 357 -11.77 -20.86 4.27
C ASN A 357 -10.39 -21.55 4.29
N ILE A 358 -9.32 -20.80 4.03
CA ILE A 358 -7.94 -21.29 4.09
C ILE A 358 -7.37 -21.04 5.47
N ALA A 359 -6.83 -22.07 6.11
CA ALA A 359 -6.24 -21.93 7.44
C ALA A 359 -4.89 -21.18 7.39
N MET A 360 -4.75 -20.18 8.25
CA MET A 360 -3.52 -19.42 8.47
C MET A 360 -3.20 -19.38 9.97
N PRO A 361 -2.71 -20.49 10.55
CA PRO A 361 -2.57 -20.64 12.00
C PRO A 361 -1.51 -19.73 12.63
N ASN A 362 -0.37 -19.50 11.98
CA ASN A 362 0.66 -18.62 12.55
C ASN A 362 0.24 -17.16 12.46
N VAL A 363 -0.39 -16.75 11.36
CA VAL A 363 -0.94 -15.38 11.25
C VAL A 363 -2.04 -15.21 12.28
N LYS A 364 -2.95 -16.17 12.42
CA LYS A 364 -4.00 -16.12 13.46
C LYS A 364 -3.39 -15.99 14.86
N PHE A 365 -2.43 -16.86 15.20
CA PHE A 365 -1.77 -16.81 16.51
C PHE A 365 -1.10 -15.46 16.73
N TRP A 366 -0.36 -14.96 15.74
CA TRP A 366 0.29 -13.67 15.82
C TRP A 366 -0.73 -12.53 16.03
N MET A 367 -1.83 -12.52 15.29
CA MET A 367 -2.88 -11.51 15.42
C MET A 367 -3.54 -11.55 16.80
N ASP A 368 -3.90 -12.73 17.30
CA ASP A 368 -4.53 -12.89 18.62
C ASP A 368 -3.66 -12.33 19.78
N HIS A 369 -2.33 -12.22 19.58
CA HIS A 369 -1.39 -11.73 20.59
C HIS A 369 -0.83 -10.32 20.31
N ASN A 370 -0.93 -9.82 19.08
CA ASN A 370 -0.28 -8.57 18.66
C ASN A 370 -1.21 -7.55 18.00
N ILE A 371 -2.46 -7.88 17.65
CA ILE A 371 -3.37 -6.96 16.94
C ILE A 371 -3.75 -5.72 17.78
N GLU A 372 -3.54 -5.78 19.09
CA GLU A 372 -3.72 -4.65 20.00
C GLU A 372 -2.48 -3.75 20.09
N LEU A 373 -1.33 -4.22 19.61
CA LEU A 373 -0.13 -3.40 19.51
C LEU A 373 -0.30 -2.46 18.30
N ARG A 374 -0.05 -1.17 18.51
CA ARG A 374 -0.09 -0.12 17.47
C ARG A 374 -1.35 -0.22 16.58
N PRO A 375 -2.56 -0.17 17.16
CA PRO A 375 -3.83 -0.39 16.45
C PRO A 375 -4.07 0.60 15.29
N GLU A 376 -3.37 1.73 15.31
CA GLU A 376 -3.33 2.71 14.23
C GLU A 376 -2.51 2.29 13.01
N GLY A 377 -1.61 1.30 13.14
CA GLY A 377 -0.64 0.90 12.13
C GLY A 377 0.53 1.88 11.98
N TYR A 378 1.20 1.90 10.82
CA TYR A 378 2.33 2.78 10.59
C TYR A 378 2.52 3.14 9.11
N PHE A 379 3.14 4.31 8.83
CA PHE A 379 3.36 4.82 7.47
C PHE A 379 2.13 4.69 6.54
N HIS A 380 2.15 3.76 5.57
CA HIS A 380 1.11 3.55 4.56
C HIS A 380 0.09 2.47 4.92
N TYR A 381 0.16 1.82 6.08
CA TYR A 381 -0.81 0.80 6.49
C TYR A 381 -1.41 1.25 7.81
N LEU A 382 -2.59 1.84 7.73
CA LEU A 382 -3.22 2.52 8.86
C LEU A 382 -4.60 1.95 9.07
N TRP A 383 -4.97 1.81 10.34
CA TRP A 383 -6.33 1.48 10.76
C TRP A 383 -6.89 0.16 10.24
N GLU A 384 -6.05 -0.77 9.74
CA GLU A 384 -6.51 -2.06 9.21
C GLU A 384 -7.47 -2.76 10.21
N SER A 385 -7.10 -2.75 11.50
CA SER A 385 -7.88 -3.35 12.60
C SER A 385 -9.30 -2.80 12.76
N LEU A 386 -9.55 -1.56 12.31
CA LEU A 386 -10.88 -0.97 12.26
C LEU A 386 -11.56 -1.27 10.91
N THR A 387 -10.83 -1.11 9.81
CA THR A 387 -11.41 -0.98 8.48
C THR A 387 -11.64 -2.32 7.78
N HIS A 388 -10.88 -3.36 8.12
CA HIS A 388 -10.86 -4.64 7.38
C HIS A 388 -11.25 -5.85 8.21
N GLN A 389 -11.50 -5.69 9.51
CA GLN A 389 -12.03 -6.75 10.37
C GLN A 389 -13.44 -7.16 9.92
N ARG A 390 -13.71 -8.48 9.80
CA ARG A 390 -15.02 -9.00 9.34
C ARG A 390 -15.76 -9.84 10.37
#